data_AF-A0A2E6XAX8-F1
#
_entry.id   AF-A0A2E6XAX8-F1
#
_cell.length_a   1.000
_cell.length_b   1.000
_cell.length_c   1.000
_cell.angle_alpha   90.00
_cell.angle_beta   90.00
_cell.angle_gamma   90.00
#
_symmetry.space_group_name_H-M   'P 1'
#
loop_
_entity.id
_entity.type
_entity.pdbx_description
1 polymer ?
#
loop_
_entity_poly.entity_id
_entity_poly.type
_entity_poly.pdbx_seq_one_letter_code
_entity_poly.pdbx_strand_id
1 'polypeptide(L)'
;MVKFLLMANTSASLSAVNRAAWSGTDLRQLHKQVTELLRAAMHLQWGSEDAIDVSEDVAAQLKETISGLPPWRIVRALKTWGDVNMRYDAPSPLPLELAVVEICEDTAPPTAQPAPQASPGRAAAPPPARSAAPPQQPRPQAPNRQAAQRPAARGPEQPTGQRRTAPDPGPISELGTQWLAAVKVLGRHKGKKFNLGALLRDCKANAVSLENNTLVLGFSNNANLERMQEEMADPGSRRQVNEAVANSFGQAYELRMELANGGSATANTAKTAQQSSLVRTALGMGARVLEEIEE
;
A
#
# COMPACT_ATOMS: atom_id res chain seq x y z
N MET A 1 -7.68 -15.84 18.77
CA MET A 1 -6.54 -15.09 18.21
C MET A 1 -6.12 -13.93 19.12
N VAL A 2 -6.95 -12.91 19.36
CA VAL A 2 -6.62 -11.74 20.22
C VAL A 2 -6.05 -12.15 21.60
N LYS A 3 -6.66 -13.14 22.27
CA LYS A 3 -6.13 -13.71 23.53
C LYS A 3 -4.66 -14.15 23.42
N PHE A 4 -4.28 -14.83 22.34
CA PHE A 4 -2.90 -15.28 22.13
C PHE A 4 -1.93 -14.12 21.85
N LEU A 5 -2.34 -13.12 21.06
CA LEU A 5 -1.56 -11.91 20.78
C LEU A 5 -1.26 -11.12 22.07
N LEU A 6 -2.31 -10.86 22.85
CA LEU A 6 -2.21 -10.10 24.10
C LEU A 6 -1.35 -10.82 25.15
N MET A 7 -1.52 -12.14 25.29
CA MET A 7 -0.72 -13.02 26.16
C MET A 7 0.69 -13.36 25.62
N ALA A 8 1.16 -12.71 24.56
CA ALA A 8 2.48 -12.93 23.95
C ALA A 8 2.75 -14.38 23.50
N ASN A 9 1.72 -15.15 23.18
CA ASN A 9 1.86 -16.52 22.70
C ASN A 9 2.06 -16.53 21.17
N THR A 10 3.32 -16.41 20.75
CA THR A 10 3.73 -16.36 19.33
C THR A 10 3.27 -17.59 18.55
N SER A 11 3.48 -18.80 19.07
CA SER A 11 3.19 -20.04 18.33
C SER A 11 1.69 -20.24 18.11
N ALA A 12 0.85 -19.99 19.12
CA ALA A 12 -0.60 -20.06 18.96
C ALA A 12 -1.15 -18.94 18.06
N SER A 13 -0.54 -17.75 18.09
CA SER A 13 -0.92 -16.62 17.23
C SER A 13 -0.57 -16.86 15.75
N LEU A 14 0.66 -17.31 15.45
CA LEU A 14 1.08 -17.69 14.10
C LEU A 14 0.26 -18.88 13.56
N SER A 15 -0.04 -19.86 14.42
CA SER A 15 -0.92 -20.99 14.07
C SER A 15 -2.34 -20.55 13.72
N ALA A 16 -2.86 -19.49 14.36
CA ALA A 16 -4.18 -18.94 14.06
C ALA A 16 -4.20 -18.22 12.70
N VAL A 17 -3.17 -17.42 12.38
CA VAL A 17 -3.01 -16.76 11.08
C VAL A 17 -2.89 -17.80 9.96
N ASN A 18 -1.99 -18.78 10.11
CA ASN A 18 -1.77 -19.81 9.10
C ASN A 18 -3.01 -20.68 8.88
N ARG A 19 -3.72 -21.06 9.96
CA ARG A 19 -4.98 -21.80 9.83
C ARG A 19 -6.03 -21.00 9.07
N ALA A 20 -6.17 -19.70 9.33
CA ALA A 20 -7.09 -18.83 8.59
C ALA A 20 -6.72 -18.73 7.10
N ALA A 21 -5.43 -18.58 6.79
CA ALA A 21 -4.94 -18.58 5.41
C ALA A 21 -5.25 -19.91 4.68
N TRP A 22 -4.92 -21.05 5.30
CA TRP A 22 -5.17 -22.37 4.71
C TRP A 22 -6.66 -22.73 4.61
N SER A 23 -7.52 -22.19 5.49
CA SER A 23 -8.98 -22.34 5.39
C SER A 23 -9.63 -21.40 4.36
N GLY A 24 -8.85 -20.59 3.63
CA GLY A 24 -9.37 -19.64 2.65
C GLY A 24 -10.12 -18.45 3.25
N THR A 25 -9.88 -18.12 4.53
CA THR A 25 -10.45 -16.93 5.17
C THR A 25 -9.82 -15.66 4.57
N ASP A 26 -10.62 -14.64 4.23
CA ASP A 26 -10.06 -13.35 3.78
C ASP A 26 -9.22 -12.73 4.90
N LEU A 27 -7.92 -12.64 4.68
CA LEU A 27 -6.95 -12.11 5.62
C LEU A 27 -7.18 -10.62 5.95
N ARG A 28 -7.81 -9.83 5.08
CA ARG A 28 -8.25 -8.46 5.42
C ARG A 28 -9.41 -8.48 6.39
N GLN A 29 -10.37 -9.40 6.21
CA GLN A 29 -11.49 -9.52 7.13
C GLN A 29 -10.97 -10.02 8.49
N LEU A 30 -10.03 -10.97 8.52
CA LEU A 30 -9.33 -11.37 9.75
C LEU A 30 -8.62 -10.17 10.40
N HIS A 31 -7.81 -9.43 9.62
CA HIS A 31 -7.10 -8.23 10.09
C HIS A 31 -8.05 -7.22 10.72
N LYS A 32 -9.13 -6.86 10.02
CA LYS A 32 -10.18 -5.95 10.51
C LYS A 32 -10.83 -6.48 11.79
N GLN A 33 -11.26 -7.74 11.83
CA GLN A 33 -11.91 -8.32 13.01
C GLN A 33 -11.00 -8.34 14.24
N VAL A 34 -9.70 -8.64 14.05
CA VAL A 34 -8.71 -8.57 15.14
C VAL A 34 -8.49 -7.12 15.58
N THR A 35 -8.47 -6.15 14.66
CA THR A 35 -8.41 -4.71 14.98
C THR A 35 -9.62 -4.26 15.81
N GLU A 36 -10.84 -4.60 15.43
CA GLU A 36 -12.05 -4.23 16.18
C GLU A 36 -12.08 -4.87 17.57
N LEU A 37 -11.66 -6.13 17.72
CA LEU A 37 -11.57 -6.78 19.02
C LEU A 37 -10.44 -6.21 19.91
N LEU A 38 -9.31 -5.79 19.34
CA LEU A 38 -8.27 -5.04 20.06
C LEU A 38 -8.75 -3.63 20.46
N ARG A 39 -9.57 -2.99 19.62
CA ARG A 39 -10.25 -1.73 19.94
C ARG A 39 -11.27 -1.92 21.08
N ALA A 40 -12.06 -2.99 21.05
CA ALA A 40 -12.99 -3.32 22.14
C ALA A 40 -12.24 -3.58 23.46
N ALA A 41 -11.13 -4.33 23.42
CA ALA A 41 -10.24 -4.52 24.57
C ALA A 41 -9.71 -3.19 25.14
N MET A 42 -9.35 -2.23 24.28
CA MET A 42 -8.96 -0.88 24.69
C MET A 42 -10.12 -0.11 25.34
N HIS A 43 -11.34 -0.16 24.78
CA HIS A 43 -12.51 0.49 25.41
C HIS A 43 -12.82 -0.12 26.78
N LEU A 44 -12.79 -1.44 26.92
CA LEU A 44 -12.99 -2.18 28.18
C LEU A 44 -11.92 -1.80 29.23
N GLN A 45 -10.65 -1.67 28.82
CA GLN A 45 -9.55 -1.28 29.71
C GLN A 45 -9.72 0.11 30.37
N TRP A 46 -10.48 1.00 29.74
CA TRP A 46 -10.76 2.36 30.21
C TRP A 46 -12.24 2.59 30.60
N GLY A 47 -13.05 1.53 30.75
CA GLY A 47 -14.45 1.63 31.19
C GLY A 47 -15.40 2.28 30.18
N SER A 48 -15.03 2.33 28.90
CA SER A 48 -15.81 2.93 27.81
C SER A 48 -16.73 1.88 27.15
N GLU A 49 -17.45 1.10 27.94
CA GLU A 49 -18.17 -0.09 27.48
C GLU A 49 -19.34 0.23 26.55
N ASP A 50 -20.02 1.37 26.73
CA ASP A 50 -21.14 1.79 25.86
C ASP A 50 -20.74 2.06 24.39
N ALA A 51 -19.43 2.03 24.08
CA ALA A 51 -18.88 2.30 22.75
C ALA A 51 -18.49 1.04 21.96
N ILE A 52 -18.78 -0.17 22.45
CA ILE A 52 -18.42 -1.44 21.78
C ILE A 52 -19.66 -2.19 21.26
N ASP A 53 -19.59 -2.66 20.01
CA ASP A 53 -20.61 -3.51 19.37
C ASP A 53 -20.11 -4.97 19.34
N VAL A 54 -20.08 -5.60 20.52
CA VAL A 54 -19.73 -7.01 20.70
C VAL A 54 -20.69 -7.68 21.67
N SER A 55 -20.86 -9.00 21.59
CA SER A 55 -21.70 -9.74 22.53
C SER A 55 -21.11 -9.75 23.94
N GLU A 56 -21.98 -9.86 24.95
CA GLU A 56 -21.61 -9.87 26.37
C GLU A 56 -20.61 -10.99 26.70
N ASP A 57 -20.76 -12.18 26.10
CA ASP A 57 -19.80 -13.29 26.24
C ASP A 57 -18.39 -12.91 25.73
N VAL A 58 -18.29 -12.27 24.56
CA VAL A 58 -17.02 -11.80 24.01
C VAL A 58 -16.43 -10.69 24.86
N ALA A 59 -17.26 -9.77 25.37
CA ALA A 59 -16.82 -8.73 26.30
C ALA A 59 -16.28 -9.33 27.60
N ALA A 60 -16.93 -10.35 28.16
CA ALA A 60 -16.48 -11.05 29.37
C ALA A 60 -15.14 -11.77 29.14
N GLN A 61 -14.98 -12.50 28.04
CA GLN A 61 -13.70 -13.15 27.68
C GLN A 61 -12.57 -12.13 27.45
N LEU A 62 -12.88 -10.97 26.89
CA LEU A 62 -11.91 -9.88 26.73
C LEU A 62 -11.54 -9.27 28.09
N LYS A 63 -12.50 -8.98 28.97
CA LYS A 63 -12.27 -8.50 30.34
C LYS A 63 -11.38 -9.45 31.15
N GLU A 64 -11.67 -10.75 31.11
CA GLU A 64 -10.84 -11.79 31.72
C GLU A 64 -9.39 -11.69 31.20
N THR A 65 -9.23 -11.64 29.88
CA THR A 65 -7.92 -11.59 29.21
C THR A 65 -7.11 -10.34 29.55
N ILE A 66 -7.73 -9.16 29.64
CA ILE A 66 -7.02 -7.89 29.91
C ILE A 66 -6.76 -7.63 31.40
N SER A 67 -7.51 -8.28 32.31
CA SER A 67 -7.47 -8.00 33.76
C SER A 67 -6.08 -8.09 34.39
N GLY A 68 -5.20 -8.96 33.88
CA GLY A 68 -3.81 -9.13 34.34
C GLY A 68 -2.75 -8.50 33.44
N LEU A 69 -3.13 -7.73 32.40
CA LEU A 69 -2.20 -7.17 31.42
C LEU A 69 -1.95 -5.67 31.66
N PRO A 70 -0.71 -5.19 31.45
CA PRO A 70 -0.44 -3.76 31.57
C PRO A 70 -1.07 -3.00 30.39
N PRO A 71 -1.72 -1.84 30.59
CA PRO A 71 -2.50 -1.16 29.54
C PRO A 71 -1.72 -0.81 28.27
N TRP A 72 -0.41 -0.57 28.38
CA TRP A 72 0.46 -0.30 27.23
C TRP A 72 0.53 -1.48 26.25
N ARG A 73 0.34 -2.72 26.72
CA ARG A 73 0.35 -3.95 25.91
C ARG A 73 -0.80 -3.95 24.88
N ILE A 74 -1.99 -3.53 25.32
CA ILE A 74 -3.19 -3.45 24.48
C ILE A 74 -3.00 -2.36 23.42
N VAL A 75 -2.54 -1.16 23.84
CA VAL A 75 -2.29 -0.03 22.93
C VAL A 75 -1.20 -0.35 21.91
N ARG A 76 -0.13 -1.04 22.31
CA ARG A 76 0.95 -1.47 21.41
C ARG A 76 0.47 -2.53 20.42
N ALA A 77 -0.22 -3.57 20.88
CA ALA A 77 -0.80 -4.58 20.01
C ALA A 77 -1.76 -3.96 18.98
N LEU A 78 -2.64 -3.03 19.39
CA LEU A 78 -3.54 -2.31 18.50
C LEU A 78 -2.80 -1.45 17.47
N LYS A 79 -1.71 -0.78 17.85
CA LYS A 79 -0.89 0.03 16.92
C LYS A 79 -0.16 -0.82 15.90
N THR A 80 0.66 -1.78 16.34
CA THR A 80 1.43 -2.65 15.43
C THR A 80 0.50 -3.45 14.52
N TRP A 81 -0.61 -3.98 15.04
CA TRP A 81 -1.59 -4.68 14.21
C TRP A 81 -2.32 -3.75 13.24
N GLY A 82 -2.72 -2.56 13.69
CA GLY A 82 -3.46 -1.59 12.88
C GLY A 82 -2.66 -1.00 11.72
N ASP A 83 -1.33 -0.93 11.83
CA ASP A 83 -0.43 -0.42 10.78
C ASP A 83 -0.23 -1.41 9.61
N VAL A 84 -0.63 -2.69 9.77
CA VAL A 84 -0.39 -3.72 8.76
C VAL A 84 -1.13 -3.43 7.45
N ASN A 85 -0.35 -3.08 6.43
CA ASN A 85 -0.82 -2.75 5.08
C ASN A 85 -1.26 -3.99 4.28
N MET A 86 -2.55 -4.32 4.34
CA MET A 86 -3.20 -5.42 3.62
C MET A 86 -3.59 -5.06 2.16
N ARG A 87 -2.60 -4.98 1.26
CA ARG A 87 -2.84 -4.71 -0.18
C ARG A 87 -3.55 -5.88 -0.90
N TYR A 88 -4.16 -5.58 -2.05
CA TYR A 88 -4.91 -6.55 -2.86
C TYR A 88 -4.02 -7.42 -3.75
N ASP A 89 -2.76 -7.01 -3.92
CA ASP A 89 -1.89 -7.36 -5.02
C ASP A 89 -1.36 -8.79 -4.93
N ALA A 90 -1.25 -9.33 -3.72
CA ALA A 90 -0.98 -10.74 -3.41
C ALA A 90 -1.49 -11.06 -1.99
N PRO A 91 -2.44 -12.01 -1.80
CA PRO A 91 -2.88 -12.41 -0.47
C PRO A 91 -1.82 -13.30 0.19
N SER A 92 -0.92 -12.68 0.96
CA SER A 92 0.10 -13.36 1.76
C SER A 92 -0.22 -13.22 3.26
N PRO A 93 -0.07 -14.28 4.08
CA PRO A 93 -0.15 -14.17 5.53
C PRO A 93 1.06 -13.42 6.14
N LEU A 94 2.18 -13.33 5.42
CA LEU A 94 3.45 -12.82 5.93
C LEU A 94 3.37 -11.46 6.66
N PRO A 95 2.62 -10.43 6.20
CA PRO A 95 2.55 -9.16 6.93
C PRO A 95 1.84 -9.30 8.30
N LEU A 96 0.89 -10.23 8.42
CA LEU A 96 0.24 -10.57 9.69
C LEU A 96 1.15 -11.42 10.58
N GLU A 97 1.93 -12.32 10.00
CA GLU A 97 2.92 -13.14 10.72
C GLU A 97 4.02 -12.27 11.34
N LEU A 98 4.57 -11.31 10.58
CA LEU A 98 5.57 -10.36 11.08
C LEU A 98 5.00 -9.49 12.22
N ALA A 99 3.75 -9.01 12.08
CA ALA A 99 3.09 -8.26 13.15
C ALA A 99 2.80 -9.12 14.39
N VAL A 100 2.48 -10.41 14.24
CA VAL A 100 2.41 -11.35 15.37
C VAL A 100 3.75 -11.44 16.10
N VAL A 101 4.86 -11.60 15.36
CA VAL A 101 6.20 -11.69 15.96
C VAL A 101 6.56 -10.40 16.70
N GLU A 102 6.44 -9.24 16.06
CA GLU A 102 6.73 -7.94 16.69
C GLU A 102 5.91 -7.72 17.96
N ILE A 103 4.60 -7.99 17.91
CA ILE A 103 3.73 -7.87 19.09
C ILE A 103 4.17 -8.87 20.18
N CYS A 104 4.49 -10.12 19.85
CA CYS A 104 4.85 -11.11 20.86
C CYS A 104 6.27 -10.96 21.42
N GLU A 105 7.21 -10.33 20.70
CA GLU A 105 8.56 -10.05 21.23
C GLU A 105 8.59 -8.82 22.15
N ASP A 106 7.81 -7.77 21.86
CA ASP A 106 7.79 -6.50 22.62
C ASP A 106 6.99 -6.62 23.94
N THR A 107 7.49 -7.46 24.83
CA THR A 107 6.95 -7.77 26.17
C THR A 107 7.50 -6.85 27.27
N ALA A 108 8.48 -6.01 26.97
CA ALA A 108 9.01 -5.02 27.88
C ALA A 108 8.13 -3.76 27.92
N PRO A 109 7.99 -3.08 29.07
CA PRO A 109 7.35 -1.78 29.11
C PRO A 109 8.12 -0.80 28.20
N PRO A 110 7.43 0.09 27.46
CA PRO A 110 8.09 1.05 26.59
C PRO A 110 9.04 1.92 27.40
N THR A 111 10.33 1.90 27.02
CA THR A 111 11.36 2.73 27.65
C THR A 111 10.94 4.17 27.55
N ALA A 112 10.79 4.86 28.68
CA ALA A 112 10.52 6.28 28.68
C ALA A 112 11.66 6.99 27.93
N GLN A 113 11.35 7.60 26.78
CA GLN A 113 12.31 8.47 26.11
C GLN A 113 12.75 9.53 27.13
N PRO A 114 14.06 9.77 27.29
CA PRO A 114 14.52 10.87 28.13
C PRO A 114 13.87 12.14 27.61
N ALA A 115 13.05 12.77 28.46
CA ALA A 115 12.56 14.11 28.16
C ALA A 115 13.78 15.01 27.88
N PRO A 116 13.76 15.87 26.85
CA PRO A 116 14.85 16.79 26.61
C PRO A 116 15.14 17.55 27.90
N GLN A 117 16.33 17.34 28.47
CA GLN A 117 16.70 17.98 29.73
C GLN A 117 16.67 19.48 29.49
N ALA A 118 15.72 20.16 30.13
CA ALA A 118 15.68 21.61 30.11
C ALA A 118 16.98 22.12 30.72
N SER A 119 17.80 22.80 29.91
CA SER A 119 19.05 23.40 30.37
C SER A 119 18.78 24.24 31.63
N PRO A 120 19.58 24.10 32.71
CA PRO A 120 19.33 24.83 33.94
C PRO A 120 19.29 26.33 33.65
N GLY A 121 18.23 26.98 34.14
CA GLY A 121 17.84 28.31 33.69
C GLY A 121 18.93 29.35 33.87
N ARG A 122 19.24 30.08 32.80
CA ARG A 122 20.05 31.29 32.88
C ARG A 122 19.28 32.32 33.70
N ALA A 123 19.76 32.60 34.91
CA ALA A 123 19.13 33.54 35.83
C ALA A 123 18.89 34.91 35.15
N ALA A 124 17.67 35.42 35.28
CA ALA A 124 17.33 36.76 34.81
C ALA A 124 17.97 37.81 35.73
N ALA A 125 18.70 38.76 35.15
CA ALA A 125 19.20 39.93 35.86
C ALA A 125 18.05 40.92 36.12
N PRO A 126 18.06 41.66 37.25
CA PRO A 126 16.99 42.60 37.60
C PRO A 126 17.05 43.89 36.75
N PRO A 127 15.91 44.56 36.51
CA PRO A 127 15.86 45.83 35.80
C PRO A 127 16.14 47.03 36.72
N PRO A 128 16.87 48.07 36.26
CA PRO A 128 16.91 49.36 36.95
C PRO A 128 15.64 50.19 36.70
N ALA A 129 15.28 51.05 37.66
CA ALA A 129 14.04 51.83 37.68
C ALA A 129 14.11 53.17 36.90
N ARG A 130 12.94 53.85 36.79
CA ARG A 130 12.63 54.95 35.85
C ARG A 130 12.89 56.38 36.37
N SER A 131 13.01 57.33 35.43
CA SER A 131 12.41 58.69 35.41
C SER A 131 12.42 59.18 33.93
N ALA A 132 11.30 59.42 33.23
CA ALA A 132 10.40 60.59 33.22
C ALA A 132 11.06 61.89 32.67
N ALA A 133 10.54 62.69 31.71
CA ALA A 133 9.35 62.65 30.82
C ALA A 133 9.56 63.65 29.59
N PRO A 134 8.58 63.95 28.68
CA PRO A 134 8.77 64.40 27.27
C PRO A 134 8.56 65.95 27.03
N PRO A 135 8.25 66.55 25.83
CA PRO A 135 8.00 66.03 24.46
C PRO A 135 8.52 66.85 23.23
N GLN A 136 8.37 66.32 22.00
CA GLN A 136 7.59 66.91 20.88
C GLN A 136 7.60 66.06 19.58
N GLN A 137 6.60 66.27 18.71
CA GLN A 137 6.32 65.61 17.41
C GLN A 137 5.78 66.71 16.45
N PRO A 138 5.86 66.59 15.09
CA PRO A 138 4.94 65.72 14.33
C PRO A 138 5.44 65.09 12.99
N ARG A 139 4.53 64.30 12.40
CA ARG A 139 4.51 63.55 11.10
C ARG A 139 4.43 64.45 9.83
N PRO A 140 4.34 63.96 8.56
CA PRO A 140 4.07 62.60 8.01
C PRO A 140 5.18 62.10 7.01
N GLN A 141 5.03 61.19 6.02
CA GLN A 141 3.91 60.44 5.39
C GLN A 141 4.40 59.13 4.69
N ALA A 142 3.52 58.40 3.97
CA ALA A 142 3.80 57.33 2.99
C ALA A 142 2.86 57.47 1.77
N PRO A 143 3.14 56.85 0.59
CA PRO A 143 2.31 55.68 0.21
C PRO A 143 2.92 54.62 -0.77
N ASN A 144 2.55 53.36 -0.52
CA ASN A 144 2.03 52.31 -1.44
C ASN A 144 2.42 52.24 -2.95
N ARG A 145 2.90 51.05 -3.39
CA ARG A 145 2.51 50.32 -4.64
C ARG A 145 3.04 48.87 -4.55
N GLN A 146 2.17 47.85 -4.50
CA GLN A 146 1.55 47.09 -5.62
C GLN A 146 2.45 46.02 -6.26
N ALA A 147 1.85 44.84 -6.46
CA ALA A 147 2.50 43.66 -7.03
C ALA A 147 2.30 43.54 -8.55
N ALA A 148 3.30 43.01 -9.27
CA ALA A 148 3.14 42.52 -10.64
C ALA A 148 4.20 41.45 -11.00
N GLN A 149 3.71 40.21 -11.14
CA GLN A 149 3.97 39.19 -12.18
C GLN A 149 5.36 38.94 -12.83
N ARG A 150 5.51 37.67 -13.24
CA ARG A 150 6.63 36.99 -13.92
C ARG A 150 6.99 37.60 -15.29
N PRO A 151 8.20 37.31 -15.83
CA PRO A 151 8.32 36.19 -16.78
C PRO A 151 9.61 35.34 -16.63
N ALA A 152 9.73 34.30 -17.47
CA ALA A 152 10.79 33.29 -17.41
C ALA A 152 11.98 33.56 -18.34
N ALA A 153 13.13 32.92 -18.05
CA ALA A 153 14.28 32.78 -18.95
C ALA A 153 14.78 31.32 -18.95
N ARG A 154 15.51 30.90 -20.00
CA ARG A 154 15.70 29.49 -20.40
C ARG A 154 17.19 29.14 -20.62
N GLY A 155 17.59 27.93 -20.21
CA GLY A 155 18.78 27.19 -20.69
C GLY A 155 20.04 27.23 -19.79
N PRO A 156 21.05 26.37 -20.02
CA PRO A 156 21.14 25.28 -21.02
C PRO A 156 21.30 23.86 -20.40
N GLU A 157 21.48 22.84 -21.24
CA GLU A 157 21.50 21.39 -20.92
C GLU A 157 22.92 20.76 -20.82
N GLN A 158 22.95 19.46 -20.49
CA GLN A 158 24.03 18.43 -20.60
C GLN A 158 24.93 18.17 -19.37
N PRO A 159 25.46 16.93 -19.20
CA PRO A 159 24.78 15.65 -19.41
C PRO A 159 25.00 14.59 -18.30
N THR A 160 24.09 13.61 -18.32
CA THR A 160 24.04 12.27 -17.71
C THR A 160 25.26 11.70 -16.95
N GLY A 161 25.06 11.35 -15.67
CA GLY A 161 25.88 10.41 -14.89
C GLY A 161 25.00 9.44 -14.09
N GLN A 162 25.11 8.14 -14.33
CA GLN A 162 24.09 7.15 -13.93
C GLN A 162 24.04 6.86 -12.42
N ARG A 163 22.84 6.90 -11.82
CA ARG A 163 22.48 6.10 -10.64
C ARG A 163 21.22 5.31 -10.95
N ARG A 164 21.33 3.97 -10.93
CA ARG A 164 20.23 3.05 -11.24
C ARG A 164 19.14 3.18 -10.18
N THR A 165 17.95 3.60 -10.59
CA THR A 165 16.72 3.47 -9.79
C THR A 165 16.05 2.13 -10.11
N ALA A 166 15.44 1.52 -9.09
CA ALA A 166 14.41 0.50 -9.28
C ALA A 166 13.19 1.14 -9.99
N PRO A 167 12.34 0.36 -10.68
CA PRO A 167 11.15 0.91 -11.34
C PRO A 167 10.15 1.43 -10.31
N ASP A 168 10.19 2.74 -10.11
CA ASP A 168 9.14 3.52 -9.44
C ASP A 168 7.85 3.43 -10.28
N PRO A 169 6.67 3.14 -9.69
CA PRO A 169 5.41 3.18 -10.43
C PRO A 169 5.11 4.61 -10.85
N GLY A 170 5.44 4.93 -12.11
CA GLY A 170 5.18 6.24 -12.71
C GLY A 170 3.70 6.63 -12.64
N PRO A 171 3.38 7.92 -12.80
CA PRO A 171 2.01 8.41 -12.76
C PRO A 171 1.15 7.64 -13.78
N ILE A 172 -0.06 7.26 -13.35
CA ILE A 172 -1.03 6.58 -14.20
C ILE A 172 -1.22 7.43 -15.46
N SER A 173 -0.86 6.87 -16.63
CA SER A 173 -1.03 7.53 -17.92
C SER A 173 -2.49 7.94 -18.12
N GLU A 174 -2.74 8.95 -18.94
CA GLU A 174 -4.09 9.36 -19.32
C GLU A 174 -4.91 8.17 -19.84
N LEU A 175 -4.26 7.29 -20.62
CA LEU A 175 -4.75 6.00 -21.09
C LEU A 175 -5.24 5.08 -19.96
N GLY A 176 -4.49 5.00 -18.86
CA GLY A 176 -4.82 4.21 -17.69
C GLY A 176 -5.99 4.80 -16.88
N THR A 177 -6.15 6.12 -16.90
CA THR A 177 -7.29 6.79 -16.26
C THR A 177 -8.58 6.59 -17.07
N GLN A 178 -8.50 6.69 -18.40
CA GLN A 178 -9.59 6.35 -19.32
C GLN A 178 -9.98 4.87 -19.22
N TRP A 179 -9.00 3.96 -19.08
CA TRP A 179 -9.26 2.54 -18.81
C TRP A 179 -10.04 2.30 -17.52
N LEU A 180 -9.65 2.92 -16.41
CA LEU A 180 -10.36 2.79 -15.14
C LEU A 180 -11.80 3.30 -15.21
N ALA A 181 -12.08 4.32 -16.03
CA ALA A 181 -13.45 4.77 -16.30
C ALA A 181 -14.27 3.69 -17.05
N ALA A 182 -13.69 3.08 -18.10
CA ALA A 182 -14.35 2.00 -18.85
C ALA A 182 -14.66 0.79 -17.95
N VAL A 183 -13.69 0.34 -17.14
CA VAL A 183 -13.88 -0.77 -16.18
C VAL A 183 -14.94 -0.44 -15.13
N LYS A 184 -15.03 0.81 -14.68
CA LYS A 184 -16.07 1.27 -13.73
C LYS A 184 -17.48 1.23 -14.32
N VAL A 185 -17.64 1.54 -15.61
CA VAL A 185 -18.92 1.35 -16.33
C VAL A 185 -19.24 -0.16 -16.40
N LEU A 186 -18.29 -0.95 -16.91
CA LEU A 186 -18.44 -2.40 -17.14
C LEU A 186 -18.62 -3.23 -15.86
N GLY A 187 -18.27 -2.70 -14.68
CA GLY A 187 -18.58 -3.34 -13.40
C GLY A 187 -20.07 -3.60 -13.16
N ARG A 188 -20.95 -2.81 -13.79
CA ARG A 188 -22.41 -2.99 -13.75
C ARG A 188 -22.95 -3.96 -14.81
N HIS A 189 -22.12 -4.37 -15.77
CA HIS A 189 -22.51 -5.22 -16.88
C HIS A 189 -22.11 -6.67 -16.62
N LYS A 190 -23.12 -7.54 -16.55
CA LYS A 190 -22.94 -9.00 -16.54
C LYS A 190 -22.92 -9.47 -18.00
N GLY A 191 -21.85 -10.16 -18.39
CA GLY A 191 -21.77 -10.89 -19.63
C GLY A 191 -22.57 -12.19 -19.56
N LYS A 192 -22.30 -13.10 -20.50
CA LYS A 192 -23.04 -14.35 -20.70
C LYS A 192 -22.91 -15.31 -19.52
N LYS A 193 -21.69 -15.46 -18.99
CA LYS A 193 -21.32 -16.30 -17.85
C LYS A 193 -20.70 -15.47 -16.73
N PHE A 194 -19.85 -14.50 -17.05
CA PHE A 194 -19.04 -13.74 -16.10
C PHE A 194 -19.40 -12.25 -16.05
N ASN A 195 -19.06 -11.55 -14.96
CA ASN A 195 -19.18 -10.09 -14.90
C ASN A 195 -17.99 -9.46 -15.63
N LEU A 196 -18.28 -8.64 -16.65
CA LEU A 196 -17.25 -8.13 -17.57
C LEU A 196 -16.26 -7.23 -16.83
N GLY A 197 -16.76 -6.28 -16.03
CA GLY A 197 -15.90 -5.45 -15.19
C GLY A 197 -15.17 -6.20 -14.06
N ALA A 198 -15.54 -7.45 -13.75
CA ALA A 198 -14.78 -8.27 -12.80
C ALA A 198 -13.57 -8.93 -13.46
N LEU A 199 -13.70 -9.41 -14.70
CA LEU A 199 -12.59 -9.93 -15.49
C LEU A 199 -11.62 -8.79 -15.88
N LEU A 200 -12.15 -7.66 -16.34
CA LEU A 200 -11.33 -6.52 -16.79
C LEU A 200 -10.55 -5.82 -15.67
N ARG A 201 -10.88 -6.03 -14.40
CA ARG A 201 -10.06 -5.56 -13.26
C ARG A 201 -8.71 -6.27 -13.14
N ASP A 202 -8.53 -7.41 -13.81
CA ASP A 202 -7.25 -8.13 -13.89
C ASP A 202 -6.24 -7.41 -14.80
N CYS A 203 -6.75 -6.66 -15.78
CA CYS A 203 -5.96 -5.75 -16.61
C CYS A 203 -5.77 -4.41 -15.89
N LYS A 204 -4.56 -4.21 -15.37
CA LYS A 204 -4.19 -3.01 -14.60
C LYS A 204 -3.99 -1.80 -15.53
N ALA A 205 -4.22 -0.60 -15.01
CA ALA A 205 -4.08 0.66 -15.75
C ALA A 205 -2.67 0.93 -16.33
N ASN A 206 -1.63 0.25 -15.80
CA ASN A 206 -0.25 0.28 -16.31
C ASN A 206 0.11 -0.89 -17.24
N ALA A 207 -0.82 -1.82 -17.46
CA ALA A 207 -0.72 -2.95 -18.39
C ALA A 207 -1.59 -2.75 -19.64
N VAL A 208 -2.12 -1.54 -19.84
CA VAL A 208 -2.82 -1.12 -21.06
C VAL A 208 -1.86 -0.31 -21.91
N SER A 209 -1.72 -0.68 -23.18
CA SER A 209 -0.99 0.08 -24.20
C SER A 209 -1.88 0.34 -25.41
N LEU A 210 -1.56 1.39 -26.17
CA LEU A 210 -2.23 1.72 -27.42
C LEU A 210 -1.24 1.53 -28.58
N GLU A 211 -1.53 0.58 -29.46
CA GLU A 211 -0.76 0.30 -30.66
C GLU A 211 -1.57 0.72 -31.89
N ASN A 212 -1.26 1.89 -32.43
CA ASN A 212 -1.98 2.50 -33.55
C ASN A 212 -3.48 2.70 -33.24
N ASN A 213 -4.34 1.76 -33.65
CA ASN A 213 -5.79 1.76 -33.40
C ASN A 213 -6.25 0.56 -32.57
N THR A 214 -5.33 -0.23 -32.03
CA THR A 214 -5.61 -1.39 -31.18
C THR A 214 -5.20 -1.08 -29.74
N LEU A 215 -6.16 -1.14 -28.83
CA LEU A 215 -5.92 -1.08 -27.39
C LEU A 215 -5.55 -2.49 -26.91
N VAL A 216 -4.30 -2.66 -26.48
CA VAL A 216 -3.77 -3.93 -25.98
C VAL A 216 -3.96 -3.97 -24.46
N LEU A 217 -4.65 -5.01 -24.01
CA LEU A 217 -5.01 -5.25 -22.62
C LEU A 217 -4.17 -6.40 -22.06
N GLY A 218 -3.15 -6.08 -21.26
CA GLY A 218 -2.32 -7.05 -20.56
C GLY A 218 -3.04 -7.60 -19.32
N PHE A 219 -3.40 -8.88 -19.35
CA PHE A 219 -3.98 -9.60 -18.21
C PHE A 219 -2.88 -10.16 -17.31
N SER A 220 -3.05 -10.04 -16.00
CA SER A 220 -2.12 -10.60 -15.01
C SER A 220 -2.32 -12.12 -14.82
N ASN A 221 -3.51 -12.64 -15.17
CA ASN A 221 -3.90 -14.03 -14.95
C ASN A 221 -4.47 -14.68 -16.22
N ASN A 222 -3.85 -15.78 -16.66
CA ASN A 222 -4.27 -16.51 -17.86
C ASN A 222 -5.73 -17.01 -17.78
N ALA A 223 -6.17 -17.48 -16.61
CA ALA A 223 -7.56 -17.93 -16.44
C ALA A 223 -8.59 -16.78 -16.51
N ASN A 224 -8.17 -15.53 -16.30
CA ASN A 224 -9.03 -14.36 -16.51
C ASN A 224 -9.01 -13.90 -17.97
N LEU A 225 -7.86 -14.02 -18.64
CA LEU A 225 -7.72 -13.83 -20.08
C LEU A 225 -8.62 -14.81 -20.87
N GLU A 226 -8.54 -16.11 -20.59
CA GLU A 226 -9.37 -17.14 -21.23
C GLU A 226 -10.87 -16.88 -21.07
N ARG A 227 -11.31 -16.57 -19.84
CA ARG A 227 -12.71 -16.21 -19.55
C ARG A 227 -13.15 -14.93 -20.27
N MET A 228 -12.25 -13.95 -20.42
CA MET A 228 -12.56 -12.72 -21.15
C MET A 228 -12.64 -12.96 -22.66
N GLN A 229 -11.79 -13.83 -23.21
CA GLN A 229 -11.89 -14.28 -24.60
C GLN A 229 -13.20 -15.05 -24.86
N GLU A 230 -13.61 -15.92 -23.93
CA GLU A 230 -14.91 -16.62 -24.00
C GLU A 230 -16.09 -15.64 -23.99
N GLU A 231 -16.05 -14.60 -23.15
CA GLU A 231 -17.06 -13.53 -23.16
C GLU A 231 -17.03 -12.71 -24.45
N MET A 232 -15.85 -12.38 -24.98
CA MET A 232 -15.71 -11.60 -26.21
C MET A 232 -16.14 -12.35 -27.48
N ALA A 233 -16.26 -13.68 -27.42
CA ALA A 233 -16.89 -14.48 -28.46
C ALA A 233 -18.42 -14.24 -28.54
N ASP A 234 -19.05 -13.73 -27.48
CA ASP A 234 -20.47 -13.36 -27.50
C ASP A 234 -20.68 -11.96 -28.09
N PRO A 235 -21.54 -11.81 -29.13
CA PRO A 235 -21.81 -10.50 -29.73
C PRO A 235 -22.39 -9.45 -28.78
N GLY A 236 -23.10 -9.86 -27.72
CA GLY A 236 -23.68 -8.97 -26.72
C GLY A 236 -22.62 -8.43 -25.77
N SER A 237 -21.84 -9.33 -25.14
CA SER A 237 -20.72 -8.96 -24.27
C SER A 237 -19.70 -8.08 -25.01
N ARG A 238 -19.31 -8.45 -26.24
CA ARG A 238 -18.38 -7.67 -27.06
C ARG A 238 -18.87 -6.25 -27.36
N ARG A 239 -20.16 -6.08 -27.67
CA ARG A 239 -20.76 -4.74 -27.88
C ARG A 239 -20.67 -3.89 -26.62
N GLN A 240 -21.01 -4.44 -25.46
CA GLN A 240 -20.96 -3.71 -24.19
C GLN A 240 -19.55 -3.22 -23.85
N VAL A 241 -18.51 -4.06 -24.06
CA VAL A 241 -17.12 -3.65 -23.81
C VAL A 241 -16.68 -2.57 -24.80
N ASN A 242 -16.95 -2.75 -26.11
CA ASN A 242 -16.61 -1.74 -27.11
C ASN A 242 -17.31 -0.39 -26.85
N GLU A 243 -18.58 -0.41 -26.44
CA GLU A 243 -19.34 0.81 -26.11
C GLU A 243 -18.76 1.51 -24.87
N ALA A 244 -18.45 0.78 -23.80
CA ALA A 244 -17.87 1.36 -22.59
C ALA A 244 -16.44 1.90 -22.82
N VAL A 245 -15.65 1.26 -23.68
CA VAL A 245 -14.34 1.78 -24.13
C VAL A 245 -14.54 3.03 -24.98
N ALA A 246 -15.41 3.01 -26.00
CA ALA A 246 -15.68 4.19 -26.83
C ALA A 246 -16.16 5.39 -26.02
N ASN A 247 -17.05 5.18 -25.04
CA ASN A 247 -17.55 6.22 -24.14
C ASN A 247 -16.46 6.79 -23.20
N SER A 248 -15.40 6.03 -22.90
CA SER A 248 -14.35 6.44 -21.94
C SER A 248 -13.10 7.00 -22.61
N PHE A 249 -12.82 6.59 -23.84
CA PHE A 249 -11.67 7.03 -24.65
C PHE A 249 -12.07 8.03 -25.76
N GLY A 250 -13.36 8.29 -25.95
CA GLY A 250 -13.89 9.21 -26.97
C GLY A 250 -13.90 8.66 -28.41
N GLN A 251 -13.32 7.48 -28.65
CA GLN A 251 -13.28 6.81 -29.95
C GLN A 251 -13.26 5.29 -29.80
N ALA A 252 -13.70 4.58 -30.85
CA ALA A 252 -13.72 3.12 -30.88
C ALA A 252 -12.34 2.57 -31.31
N TYR A 253 -11.71 1.80 -30.42
CA TYR A 253 -10.51 1.02 -30.71
C TYR A 253 -10.85 -0.45 -30.97
N GLU A 254 -9.97 -1.15 -31.69
CA GLU A 254 -9.96 -2.61 -31.62
C GLU A 254 -9.37 -3.06 -30.27
N LEU A 255 -9.87 -4.16 -29.73
CA LEU A 255 -9.41 -4.70 -28.45
C LEU A 255 -8.60 -5.97 -28.69
N ARG A 256 -7.34 -5.98 -28.25
CA ARG A 256 -6.49 -7.16 -28.20
C ARG A 256 -6.20 -7.50 -26.75
N MET A 257 -6.33 -8.76 -26.39
CA MET A 257 -6.17 -9.22 -25.01
C MET A 257 -5.04 -10.22 -24.98
N GLU A 258 -4.02 -9.93 -24.19
CA GLU A 258 -2.79 -10.72 -24.13
C GLU A 258 -2.41 -10.98 -22.68
N LEU A 259 -1.63 -12.04 -22.43
CA LEU A 259 -1.04 -12.25 -21.12
C LEU A 259 0.07 -11.21 -20.92
N ALA A 260 0.08 -10.53 -19.78
CA ALA A 260 1.09 -9.56 -19.42
C ALA A 260 2.42 -10.26 -19.08
N ASN A 261 3.07 -10.82 -20.09
CA ASN A 261 4.40 -11.38 -19.99
C ASN A 261 5.38 -10.26 -19.62
N GLY A 262 5.91 -10.30 -18.40
CA GLY A 262 7.11 -9.55 -18.05
C GLY A 262 8.19 -9.85 -19.09
N GLY A 263 8.75 -8.80 -19.70
CA GLY A 263 9.38 -8.90 -21.00
C GLY A 263 10.49 -9.96 -21.13
N SER A 264 10.40 -10.74 -22.22
CA SER A 264 11.42 -11.67 -22.75
C SER A 264 11.84 -12.83 -21.84
N ALA A 265 11.19 -13.98 -22.02
CA ALA A 265 11.51 -15.24 -21.34
C ALA A 265 12.89 -15.83 -21.73
N THR A 266 13.49 -15.42 -22.86
CA THR A 266 14.76 -15.97 -23.36
C THR A 266 16.02 -15.27 -22.82
N ALA A 267 15.87 -14.14 -22.11
CA ALA A 267 17.02 -13.41 -21.54
C ALA A 267 17.28 -13.71 -20.05
N ASN A 268 16.38 -14.44 -19.38
CA ASN A 268 16.34 -14.47 -17.91
C ASN A 268 16.87 -15.77 -17.27
N THR A 269 16.99 -16.87 -18.01
CA THR A 269 17.70 -18.08 -17.56
C THR A 269 19.18 -17.78 -17.28
N ALA A 270 19.86 -17.14 -18.23
CA ALA A 270 21.25 -16.69 -18.08
C ALA A 270 21.47 -15.74 -16.88
N LYS A 271 20.54 -14.80 -16.64
CA LYS A 271 20.64 -13.85 -15.51
C LYS A 271 20.29 -14.47 -14.16
N THR A 272 19.36 -15.42 -14.11
CA THR A 272 18.99 -16.12 -12.86
C THR A 272 20.10 -17.08 -12.44
N ALA A 273 20.71 -17.81 -13.39
CA ALA A 273 21.89 -18.62 -13.12
C ALA A 273 23.03 -17.79 -12.49
N GLN A 274 23.35 -16.62 -13.05
CA GLN A 274 24.40 -15.73 -12.52
C GLN A 274 24.09 -15.05 -11.17
N GLN A 275 22.86 -15.15 -10.65
CA GLN A 275 22.51 -14.65 -9.31
C GLN A 275 22.72 -15.70 -8.20
N SER A 276 22.89 -16.98 -8.53
CA SER A 276 23.25 -18.01 -7.55
C SER A 276 24.66 -17.80 -6.97
N SER A 277 24.77 -17.92 -5.64
CA SER A 277 26.05 -17.84 -4.92
C SER A 277 27.09 -18.85 -5.43
N LEU A 278 26.64 -20.04 -5.80
CA LEU A 278 27.46 -21.12 -6.34
C LEU A 278 28.06 -20.74 -7.71
N VAL A 279 27.23 -20.21 -8.61
CA VAL A 279 27.64 -19.80 -9.96
C VAL A 279 28.59 -18.60 -9.90
N ARG A 280 28.36 -17.65 -8.99
CA ARG A 280 29.28 -16.53 -8.77
C ARG A 280 30.66 -17.00 -8.30
N THR A 281 30.71 -18.04 -7.46
CA THR A 281 31.96 -18.65 -6.99
C THR A 281 32.69 -19.35 -8.14
N ALA A 282 31.98 -20.15 -8.94
CA ALA A 282 32.55 -20.85 -10.10
C ALA A 282 33.10 -19.88 -11.17
N LEU A 283 32.37 -18.80 -11.48
CA LEU A 283 32.83 -17.74 -12.40
C LEU A 283 34.09 -17.03 -11.86
N GLY A 284 34.17 -16.80 -10.54
CA GLY A 284 35.34 -16.23 -9.88
C GLY A 284 36.59 -17.13 -9.95
N MET A 285 36.41 -18.45 -10.10
CA MET A 285 37.48 -19.42 -10.32
C MET A 285 37.81 -19.64 -11.81
N GLY A 286 37.24 -18.84 -12.71
CA GLY A 286 37.55 -18.86 -14.15
C GLY A 286 36.67 -19.75 -15.01
N ALA A 287 35.59 -20.33 -14.46
CA ALA A 287 34.60 -21.05 -15.27
C ALA A 287 33.93 -20.12 -16.31
N ARG A 288 33.49 -20.69 -17.42
CA ARG A 288 32.71 -20.01 -18.46
C ARG A 288 31.44 -20.81 -18.74
N VAL A 289 30.32 -20.11 -18.88
CA VAL A 289 29.05 -20.73 -19.28
C VAL A 289 29.12 -20.98 -20.79
N LEU A 290 28.96 -22.24 -21.18
CA LEU A 290 28.66 -22.64 -22.56
C LEU A 290 27.14 -22.82 -22.67
N GLU A 291 26.59 -22.63 -23.86
CA GLU A 291 25.15 -22.70 -24.09
C GLU A 291 24.61 -24.11 -23.77
N GLU A 292 23.43 -24.13 -23.16
CA GLU A 292 22.75 -25.36 -22.73
C GLU A 292 22.18 -26.08 -23.96
N ILE A 293 22.54 -27.34 -24.13
CA ILE A 293 22.02 -28.23 -25.17
C ILE A 293 20.85 -28.98 -24.54
N GLU A 294 19.64 -28.84 -25.07
CA GLU A 294 18.49 -29.66 -24.67
C GLU A 294 18.74 -31.15 -25.03
N GLU A 295 18.46 -32.05 -24.07
CA GLU A 295 18.44 -33.51 -24.22
C GLU A 295 17.04 -34.05 -23.83
#